data_AF-A0A961SX33-F1
#
_entry.id   AF-A0A961SX33-F1
#
_cell.length_a   1.000
_cell.length_b   1.000
_cell.length_c   1.000
_cell.angle_alpha   90.00
_cell.angle_beta   90.00
_cell.angle_gamma   90.00
#
_symmetry.space_group_name_H-M   'P 1'
#
loop_
_entity.id
_entity.type
_entity.pdbx_description
1 polymer ?
#
loop_
_entity_poly.entity_id
_entity_poly.type
_entity_poly.pdbx_seq_one_letter_code
_entity_poly.pdbx_strand_id
1 'polypeptide(L)'
;MQNRVPLVTLDFWLIKLMAVTMGETAADYLAVNLGFGLTNTSLIMTAILAGALVLQFAQKRYVPWAYWLAVVLISIVGTLVTDNLVDNFGVPLTVTTALFTGLLALTFWIWYRSEGTLSIHKIFTAKREAFYWLAILMTFALGTSAGDLIAEQFGLGYLGTGILFGMIIASLTFGYFLLGLDAVIAFWLAYIFTRPFGASFGDFLSQAKAYGGLGFGTVITSVIFLVAIIAIVIFMTLTSRGREEIRA
;
A
#
# COMPACT_ATOMS: atom_id res chain seq x y z
N MET A 1 22.32 -14.20 7.44
CA MET A 1 20.99 -14.46 6.83
C MET A 1 20.64 -13.24 5.97
N GLN A 2 20.00 -13.41 4.81
CA GLN A 2 19.64 -12.28 3.92
C GLN A 2 18.26 -11.74 4.26
N ASN A 3 18.09 -10.42 4.20
CA ASN A 3 16.79 -9.77 4.42
C ASN A 3 15.82 -10.16 3.30
N ARG A 4 14.53 -10.34 3.63
CA ARG A 4 13.48 -10.68 2.67
C ARG A 4 12.78 -9.44 2.09
N VAL A 5 13.01 -8.28 2.70
CA VAL A 5 12.45 -6.98 2.34
C VAL A 5 13.52 -6.10 1.67
N PRO A 6 13.16 -5.25 0.70
CA PRO A 6 14.10 -4.34 0.06
C PRO A 6 14.68 -3.30 1.02
N LEU A 7 15.88 -2.81 0.68
CA LEU A 7 16.39 -1.55 1.23
C LEU A 7 15.47 -0.38 0.90
N VAL A 8 15.28 0.52 1.86
CA VAL A 8 14.50 1.75 1.69
C VAL A 8 15.33 2.77 0.91
N THR A 9 15.23 2.72 -0.42
CA THR A 9 15.84 3.69 -1.34
C THR A 9 14.78 4.57 -2.01
N LEU A 10 15.20 5.52 -2.84
CA LEU A 10 14.27 6.31 -3.67
C LEU A 10 13.44 5.41 -4.59
N ASP A 11 14.08 4.39 -5.19
CA ASP A 11 13.42 3.43 -6.08
C ASP A 11 12.28 2.70 -5.35
N PHE A 12 12.48 2.36 -4.05
CA PHE A 12 11.44 1.75 -3.20
C PHE A 12 10.22 2.65 -3.03
N TRP A 13 10.42 3.93 -2.73
CA TRP A 13 9.29 4.86 -2.55
C TRP A 13 8.55 5.12 -3.86
N LEU A 14 9.29 5.22 -4.97
CA LEU A 14 8.71 5.46 -6.29
C LEU A 14 7.78 4.32 -6.72
N ILE A 15 8.30 3.09 -6.75
CA ILE A 15 7.50 1.93 -7.17
C ILE A 15 6.38 1.64 -6.17
N LYS A 16 6.57 1.88 -4.87
CA LYS A 16 5.50 1.79 -3.89
C LYS A 16 4.36 2.76 -4.21
N LEU A 17 4.68 4.02 -4.47
CA LEU A 17 3.68 5.04 -4.80
C LEU A 17 2.90 4.65 -6.07
N MET A 18 3.61 4.15 -7.07
CA MET A 18 2.98 3.64 -8.30
C MET A 18 2.09 2.42 -8.02
N ALA A 19 2.53 1.47 -7.20
CA ALA A 19 1.77 0.28 -6.84
C ALA A 19 0.48 0.63 -6.07
N VAL A 20 0.57 1.60 -5.16
CA VAL A 20 -0.58 2.15 -4.43
C VAL A 20 -1.60 2.75 -5.41
N THR A 21 -1.13 3.60 -6.31
CA THR A 21 -2.00 4.31 -7.27
C THR A 21 -2.66 3.33 -8.24
N MET A 22 -1.88 2.37 -8.75
CA MET A 22 -2.37 1.30 -9.63
C MET A 22 -3.37 0.39 -8.91
N GLY A 23 -3.13 0.04 -7.65
CA GLY A 23 -3.97 -0.89 -6.92
C GLY A 23 -5.39 -0.35 -6.70
N GLU A 24 -5.52 0.95 -6.47
CA GLU A 24 -6.81 1.64 -6.38
C GLU A 24 -7.57 1.53 -7.71
N THR A 25 -6.98 2.04 -8.78
CA THR A 25 -7.64 2.06 -10.10
C THR A 25 -7.89 0.67 -10.67
N ALA A 26 -7.08 -0.31 -10.30
CA ALA A 26 -7.28 -1.71 -10.69
C ALA A 26 -8.42 -2.35 -9.90
N ALA A 27 -8.55 -2.08 -8.59
CA ALA A 27 -9.68 -2.57 -7.79
C ALA A 27 -11.01 -2.08 -8.37
N ASP A 28 -11.12 -0.78 -8.66
CA ASP A 28 -12.29 -0.18 -9.31
C ASP A 28 -12.63 -0.85 -10.63
N TYR A 29 -11.62 -1.02 -11.48
CA TYR A 29 -11.80 -1.65 -12.79
C TYR A 29 -12.31 -3.09 -12.66
N LEU A 30 -11.72 -3.89 -11.77
CA LEU A 30 -12.13 -5.28 -11.56
C LEU A 30 -13.56 -5.37 -11.00
N ALA A 31 -13.92 -4.47 -10.07
CA ALA A 31 -15.23 -4.47 -9.43
C ALA A 31 -16.35 -4.00 -10.38
N VAL A 32 -16.11 -2.90 -11.11
CA VAL A 32 -17.14 -2.21 -11.92
C VAL A 32 -17.15 -2.68 -13.37
N ASN A 33 -15.99 -2.70 -14.04
CA ASN A 33 -15.94 -2.92 -15.49
C ASN A 33 -15.96 -4.40 -15.88
N LEU A 34 -15.39 -5.29 -15.07
CA LEU A 34 -15.45 -6.74 -15.34
C LEU A 34 -16.77 -7.38 -14.88
N GLY A 35 -17.63 -6.62 -14.18
CA GLY A 35 -18.97 -7.07 -13.79
C GLY A 35 -18.98 -8.20 -12.76
N PHE A 36 -17.84 -8.50 -12.12
CA PHE A 36 -17.77 -9.50 -11.06
C PHE A 36 -18.46 -9.02 -9.77
N GLY A 37 -18.60 -7.71 -9.59
CA GLY A 37 -19.07 -7.10 -8.35
C GLY A 37 -17.99 -7.13 -7.26
N LEU A 38 -18.14 -6.25 -6.27
CA LEU A 38 -17.16 -6.07 -5.19
C LEU A 38 -16.85 -7.36 -4.43
N THR A 39 -17.86 -8.15 -4.03
CA THR A 39 -17.66 -9.36 -3.22
C THR A 39 -16.89 -10.45 -3.97
N ASN A 40 -17.29 -10.79 -5.19
CA ASN A 40 -16.61 -11.85 -5.95
C ASN A 40 -15.20 -11.43 -6.32
N THR A 41 -15.01 -10.16 -6.71
CA THR A 41 -13.69 -9.60 -6.99
C THR A 41 -12.78 -9.68 -5.76
N SER A 42 -13.30 -9.31 -4.59
CA SER A 42 -12.59 -9.40 -3.31
C SER A 42 -12.13 -10.84 -3.03
N LEU A 43 -13.02 -11.82 -3.22
CA LEU A 43 -12.69 -13.24 -2.97
C LEU A 43 -11.62 -13.77 -3.95
N ILE A 44 -11.76 -13.49 -5.24
CA ILE A 44 -10.81 -13.91 -6.28
C ILE A 44 -9.44 -13.29 -6.03
N MET A 45 -9.39 -11.97 -5.81
CA MET A 45 -8.13 -11.26 -5.58
C MET A 45 -7.47 -11.66 -4.26
N THR A 46 -8.25 -11.95 -3.22
CA THR A 46 -7.73 -12.49 -1.95
C THR A 46 -7.10 -13.87 -2.15
N ALA A 47 -7.71 -14.74 -2.97
CA ALA A 47 -7.13 -16.04 -3.29
C ALA A 47 -5.81 -15.91 -4.08
N ILE A 48 -5.76 -15.00 -5.04
CA ILE A 48 -4.54 -14.70 -5.81
C ILE A 48 -3.45 -14.14 -4.88
N LEU A 49 -3.81 -13.21 -3.98
CA LEU A 49 -2.90 -12.68 -2.97
C LEU A 49 -2.35 -13.78 -2.06
N ALA A 50 -3.18 -14.71 -1.60
CA ALA A 50 -2.74 -15.83 -0.77
C ALA A 50 -1.67 -16.67 -1.51
N GLY A 51 -1.87 -16.95 -2.80
CA GLY A 51 -0.87 -17.63 -3.63
C GLY A 51 0.43 -16.85 -3.77
N ALA A 52 0.35 -15.54 -3.98
CA ALA A 52 1.53 -14.67 -4.08
C ALA A 52 2.29 -14.56 -2.75
N LEU A 53 1.58 -14.52 -1.62
CA LEU A 53 2.20 -14.57 -0.29
C LEU A 53 2.90 -15.91 -0.06
N VAL A 54 2.28 -17.04 -0.40
CA VAL A 54 2.95 -18.37 -0.30
C VAL A 54 4.25 -18.37 -1.11
N LEU A 55 4.22 -17.86 -2.34
CA LEU A 55 5.40 -17.71 -3.18
C LEU A 55 6.47 -16.81 -2.54
N GLN A 56 6.07 -15.69 -1.95
CA GLN A 56 6.94 -14.74 -1.28
C GLN A 56 7.58 -15.34 -0.03
N PHE A 57 6.82 -16.03 0.82
CA PHE A 57 7.33 -16.71 2.01
C PHE A 57 8.28 -17.87 1.65
N ALA A 58 8.10 -18.49 0.49
CA ALA A 58 9.03 -19.47 -0.05
C ALA A 58 10.38 -18.85 -0.45
N GLN A 59 10.42 -17.55 -0.76
CA GLN A 59 11.67 -16.84 -1.00
C GLN A 59 12.42 -16.60 0.32
N LYS A 60 13.55 -17.28 0.51
CA LYS A 60 14.42 -17.08 1.69
C LYS A 60 15.32 -15.83 1.61
N ARG A 61 15.09 -14.97 0.61
CA ARG A 61 15.84 -13.74 0.31
C ARG A 61 14.93 -12.77 -0.43
N TYR A 62 15.29 -11.49 -0.44
CA TYR A 62 14.60 -10.50 -1.26
C TYR A 62 14.70 -10.86 -2.76
N VAL A 63 13.56 -11.09 -3.38
CA VAL A 63 13.38 -11.30 -4.83
C VAL A 63 12.46 -10.19 -5.34
N PRO A 64 12.96 -9.20 -6.11
CA PRO A 64 12.22 -7.98 -6.41
C PRO A 64 10.83 -8.22 -7.00
N TRP A 65 10.72 -9.08 -8.02
CA TRP A 65 9.45 -9.32 -8.70
C TRP A 65 8.41 -10.00 -7.79
N ALA A 66 8.82 -10.96 -6.95
CA ALA A 66 7.91 -11.68 -6.05
C ALA A 66 7.38 -10.74 -4.95
N TYR A 67 8.27 -9.92 -4.40
CA TYR A 67 7.92 -8.93 -3.39
C TYR A 67 6.98 -7.86 -3.93
N TRP A 68 7.30 -7.26 -5.09
CA TRP A 68 6.47 -6.19 -5.67
C TRP A 68 5.14 -6.72 -6.20
N LEU A 69 5.09 -7.97 -6.67
CA LEU A 69 3.84 -8.65 -6.99
C LEU A 69 2.94 -8.75 -5.74
N ALA A 70 3.49 -9.19 -4.60
CA ALA A 70 2.74 -9.24 -3.35
C ALA A 70 2.26 -7.84 -2.92
N VAL A 71 3.10 -6.81 -3.01
CA VAL A 71 2.70 -5.43 -2.69
C VAL A 71 1.56 -4.93 -3.59
N VAL A 72 1.62 -5.15 -4.90
CA VAL A 72 0.56 -4.77 -5.83
C VAL A 72 -0.74 -5.51 -5.51
N LEU A 73 -0.69 -6.82 -5.25
CA LEU A 73 -1.88 -7.60 -4.92
C LEU A 73 -2.48 -7.20 -3.57
N ILE A 74 -1.65 -6.91 -2.56
CA ILE A 74 -2.13 -6.36 -1.30
C ILE A 74 -2.78 -5.00 -1.51
N SER A 75 -2.26 -4.19 -2.43
CA SER A 75 -2.87 -2.91 -2.75
C SER A 75 -4.30 -3.06 -3.25
N ILE A 76 -4.52 -3.96 -4.20
CA ILE A 76 -5.86 -4.20 -4.76
C ILE A 76 -6.78 -4.79 -3.69
N VAL A 77 -6.32 -5.81 -2.95
CA VAL A 77 -7.13 -6.45 -1.91
C VAL A 77 -7.46 -5.51 -0.76
N GLY A 78 -6.53 -4.63 -0.36
CA GLY A 78 -6.76 -3.65 0.70
C GLY A 78 -7.87 -2.64 0.35
N THR A 79 -7.88 -2.17 -0.90
CA THR A 79 -8.99 -1.35 -1.45
C THR A 79 -10.29 -2.13 -1.40
N LEU A 80 -10.33 -3.30 -2.06
CA LEU A 80 -11.54 -4.12 -2.16
C LEU A 80 -12.15 -4.51 -0.80
N VAL A 81 -11.32 -4.81 0.20
CA VAL A 81 -11.79 -5.11 1.56
C VAL A 81 -12.48 -3.89 2.18
N THR A 82 -11.94 -2.70 1.96
CA THR A 82 -12.49 -1.45 2.46
C THR A 82 -13.81 -1.12 1.77
N ASP A 83 -13.83 -1.12 0.45
CA ASP A 83 -15.01 -0.81 -0.36
C ASP A 83 -16.13 -1.81 -0.08
N ASN A 84 -15.80 -3.08 0.07
CA ASN A 84 -16.79 -4.10 0.40
C ASN A 84 -17.42 -3.85 1.78
N LEU A 85 -16.68 -3.33 2.77
CA LEU A 85 -17.25 -2.93 4.05
C LEU A 85 -18.13 -1.68 3.95
N VAL A 86 -17.71 -0.69 3.17
CA VAL A 86 -18.40 0.60 3.06
C VAL A 86 -19.61 0.51 2.12
N ASP A 87 -19.40 0.06 0.88
CA ASP A 87 -20.38 0.12 -0.19
C ASP A 87 -21.36 -1.06 -0.15
N ASN A 88 -20.88 -2.27 0.15
CA ASN A 88 -21.74 -3.46 0.20
C ASN A 88 -22.36 -3.68 1.57
N PHE A 89 -21.59 -3.52 2.65
CA PHE A 89 -22.07 -3.74 4.02
C PHE A 89 -22.57 -2.46 4.71
N GLY A 90 -22.43 -1.29 4.09
CA GLY A 90 -22.95 -0.02 4.61
C GLY A 90 -22.24 0.47 5.88
N VAL A 91 -21.02 0.01 6.15
CA VAL A 91 -20.27 0.43 7.34
C VAL A 91 -19.73 1.85 7.10
N PRO A 92 -20.01 2.83 7.97
CA PRO A 92 -19.54 4.19 7.76
C PRO A 92 -18.00 4.31 7.67
N LEU A 93 -17.50 5.20 6.80
CA LEU A 93 -16.06 5.46 6.63
C LEU A 93 -15.34 5.83 7.93
N THR A 94 -16.00 6.56 8.83
CA THR A 94 -15.44 6.87 10.17
C THR A 94 -15.21 5.61 11.01
N VAL A 95 -16.12 4.64 10.93
CA VAL A 95 -16.05 3.37 11.66
C VAL A 95 -14.99 2.45 11.04
N THR A 96 -14.96 2.31 9.72
CA THR A 96 -13.93 1.50 9.04
C THR A 96 -12.52 2.07 9.26
N THR A 97 -12.36 3.39 9.17
CA THR A 97 -11.07 4.07 9.46
C THR A 97 -10.63 3.83 10.90
N ALA A 98 -11.55 3.99 11.88
CA ALA A 98 -11.23 3.74 13.29
C ALA A 98 -10.88 2.26 13.55
N LEU A 99 -11.62 1.34 12.92
CA LEU A 99 -11.38 -0.10 13.00
C LEU A 99 -9.99 -0.47 12.47
N PHE A 100 -9.64 -0.05 11.24
CA PHE A 100 -8.33 -0.36 10.67
C PHE A 100 -7.18 0.33 11.41
N THR A 101 -7.41 1.52 11.96
CA THR A 101 -6.45 2.17 12.87
C THR A 101 -6.19 1.30 14.11
N GLY A 102 -7.25 0.82 14.75
CA GLY A 102 -7.15 -0.07 15.92
C GLY A 102 -6.46 -1.40 15.59
N LEU A 103 -6.80 -2.02 14.46
CA LEU A 103 -6.20 -3.28 14.00
C LEU A 103 -4.72 -3.11 13.64
N LEU A 104 -4.34 -2.00 12.99
CA LEU A 104 -2.95 -1.69 12.69
C LEU A 104 -2.15 -1.45 13.97
N ALA A 105 -2.68 -0.67 14.91
CA ALA A 105 -2.06 -0.42 16.21
C ALA A 105 -1.88 -1.73 17.00
N LEU A 106 -2.90 -2.58 17.01
CA LEU A 106 -2.83 -3.91 17.64
C LEU A 106 -1.77 -4.79 16.96
N THR A 107 -1.68 -4.76 15.63
CA THR A 107 -0.67 -5.51 14.88
C THR A 107 0.74 -5.07 15.26
N PHE A 108 1.01 -3.76 15.31
CA PHE A 108 2.31 -3.25 15.76
C PHE A 108 2.58 -3.58 17.23
N TRP A 109 1.58 -3.49 18.10
CA TRP A 109 1.74 -3.82 19.51
C TRP A 109 2.12 -5.28 19.72
N ILE A 110 1.39 -6.22 19.08
CA ILE A 110 1.69 -7.66 19.16
C ILE A 110 3.07 -7.95 18.57
N TRP A 111 3.40 -7.34 17.42
CA TRP A 111 4.70 -7.52 16.79
C TRP A 111 5.83 -7.03 17.70
N TYR A 112 5.72 -5.83 18.26
CA TYR A 112 6.72 -5.27 19.16
C TYR A 112 6.87 -6.10 20.44
N ARG A 113 5.76 -6.54 21.06
CA ARG A 113 5.77 -7.45 22.22
C ARG A 113 6.47 -8.77 21.93
N SER A 114 6.32 -9.28 20.71
CA SER A 114 6.84 -10.59 20.33
C SER A 114 8.29 -10.58 19.85
N GLU A 115 8.74 -9.51 19.19
CA GLU A 115 10.03 -9.48 18.48
C GLU A 115 10.97 -8.38 19.00
N GLY A 116 10.48 -7.50 19.87
CA GLY A 116 11.25 -6.40 20.48
C GLY A 116 11.66 -5.30 19.51
N THR A 117 11.20 -5.34 18.25
CA THR A 117 11.52 -4.36 17.22
C THR A 117 10.47 -4.34 16.11
N LEU A 118 10.23 -3.16 15.54
CA LEU A 118 9.42 -2.94 14.34
C LEU A 118 10.28 -2.67 13.10
N SER A 119 11.59 -2.96 13.18
CA SER A 119 12.54 -2.67 12.10
C SER A 119 12.36 -3.64 10.93
N ILE A 120 12.19 -3.06 9.74
CA ILE A 120 12.10 -3.78 8.46
C ILE A 120 13.44 -4.32 7.95
N HIS A 121 14.56 -3.88 8.54
CA HIS A 121 15.91 -4.35 8.20
C HIS A 121 16.22 -5.73 8.82
N LYS A 122 15.31 -6.27 9.65
CA LYS A 122 15.53 -7.53 10.37
C LYS A 122 14.46 -8.59 10.12
N ILE A 123 13.98 -8.70 8.88
CA ILE A 123 12.93 -9.64 8.48
C ILE A 123 13.58 -10.89 7.86
N PHE A 124 14.00 -11.80 8.75
CA PHE A 124 14.65 -13.06 8.36
C PHE A 124 13.80 -14.31 8.66
N THR A 125 12.87 -14.19 9.61
CA THR A 125 12.01 -15.29 10.08
C THR A 125 10.62 -15.18 9.47
N ALA A 126 9.97 -16.33 9.25
CA ALA A 126 8.59 -16.36 8.74
C ALA A 126 7.62 -15.60 9.66
N LYS A 127 7.87 -15.63 10.98
CA LYS A 127 7.05 -14.91 11.96
C LYS A 127 7.12 -13.38 11.78
N ARG A 128 8.32 -12.82 11.60
CA ARG A 128 8.48 -11.38 11.32
C ARG A 128 7.90 -10.99 9.97
N GLU A 129 8.07 -11.85 8.98
CA GLU A 129 7.49 -11.65 7.65
C GLU A 129 5.96 -11.64 7.69
N ALA A 130 5.33 -12.49 8.51
CA ALA A 130 3.88 -12.49 8.72
C ALA A 130 3.38 -11.19 9.36
N PHE A 131 4.03 -10.70 10.42
CA PHE A 131 3.67 -9.41 11.00
C PHE A 131 3.86 -8.25 10.01
N TYR A 132 4.92 -8.30 9.22
CA TYR A 132 5.19 -7.31 8.20
C TYR A 132 4.08 -7.26 7.14
N TRP A 133 3.72 -8.40 6.55
CA TRP A 133 2.67 -8.45 5.54
C TRP A 133 1.28 -8.12 6.11
N LEU A 134 1.00 -8.53 7.35
CA LEU A 134 -0.23 -8.15 8.04
C LEU A 134 -0.31 -6.63 8.28
N ALA A 135 0.78 -6.02 8.76
CA ALA A 135 0.86 -4.57 8.95
C ALA A 135 0.68 -3.82 7.64
N ILE A 136 1.27 -4.32 6.55
CA ILE A 136 1.06 -3.77 5.20
C ILE A 136 -0.41 -3.86 4.83
N LEU A 137 -1.04 -5.03 4.89
CA LEU A 137 -2.45 -5.19 4.53
C LEU A 137 -3.36 -4.23 5.31
N MET A 138 -3.17 -4.13 6.63
CA MET A 138 -3.93 -3.20 7.48
C MET A 138 -3.66 -1.74 7.11
N THR A 139 -2.43 -1.39 6.74
CA THR A 139 -2.08 -0.05 6.26
C THR A 139 -2.76 0.28 4.94
N PHE A 140 -2.86 -0.69 4.03
CA PHE A 140 -3.52 -0.50 2.74
C PHE A 140 -5.02 -0.24 2.91
N ALA A 141 -5.70 -1.04 3.73
CA ALA A 141 -7.12 -0.86 4.04
C ALA A 141 -7.39 0.43 4.84
N LEU A 142 -6.54 0.75 5.83
CA LEU A 142 -6.61 2.02 6.54
C LEU A 142 -6.44 3.21 5.59
N GLY A 143 -5.50 3.13 4.66
CA GLY A 143 -5.22 4.25 3.77
C GLY A 143 -6.31 4.47 2.72
N THR A 144 -6.99 3.44 2.23
CA THR A 144 -8.19 3.63 1.40
C THR A 144 -9.28 4.31 2.22
N SER A 145 -9.69 3.71 3.34
CA SER A 145 -10.76 4.28 4.19
C SER A 145 -10.48 5.71 4.67
N ALA A 146 -9.25 6.02 5.08
CA ALA A 146 -8.87 7.36 5.47
C ALA A 146 -8.80 8.34 4.29
N GLY A 147 -8.40 7.88 3.11
CA GLY A 147 -8.42 8.68 1.88
C GLY A 147 -9.84 9.13 1.54
N ASP A 148 -10.77 8.17 1.47
CA ASP A 148 -12.16 8.41 1.10
C ASP A 148 -12.90 9.21 2.18
N LEU A 149 -12.60 8.96 3.44
CA LEU A 149 -13.13 9.74 4.57
C LEU A 149 -12.82 11.23 4.40
N ILE A 150 -11.58 11.58 4.05
CA ILE A 150 -11.19 12.98 3.88
C ILE A 150 -11.69 13.54 2.54
N ALA A 151 -11.58 12.77 1.46
CA ALA A 151 -11.94 13.22 0.12
C ALA A 151 -13.45 13.39 -0.06
N GLU A 152 -14.23 12.39 0.35
CA GLU A 152 -15.66 12.29 0.04
C GLU A 152 -16.52 12.77 1.21
N GLN A 153 -16.29 12.24 2.42
CA GLN A 153 -17.14 12.59 3.57
C GLN A 153 -16.85 13.99 4.11
N PHE A 154 -15.59 14.40 4.20
CA PHE A 154 -15.22 15.77 4.59
C PHE A 154 -15.17 16.75 3.41
N GLY A 155 -15.36 16.25 2.17
CA GLY A 155 -15.53 17.08 0.98
C GLY A 155 -14.27 17.84 0.55
N LEU A 156 -13.08 17.38 0.94
CA LEU A 156 -11.82 18.01 0.52
C LEU A 156 -11.50 17.77 -0.96
N GLY A 157 -12.13 16.73 -1.55
CA GLY A 157 -11.89 16.26 -2.91
C GLY A 157 -10.54 15.57 -3.08
N TYR A 158 -10.40 14.76 -4.14
CA TYR A 158 -9.22 13.92 -4.35
C TYR A 158 -7.90 14.70 -4.42
N LEU A 159 -7.86 15.84 -5.12
CA LEU A 159 -6.65 16.66 -5.20
C LEU A 159 -6.29 17.30 -3.84
N GLY A 160 -7.28 17.81 -3.10
CA GLY A 160 -7.07 18.41 -1.79
C GLY A 160 -6.55 17.39 -0.78
N THR A 161 -7.13 16.19 -0.78
CA THR A 161 -6.68 15.05 0.04
C THR A 161 -5.27 14.61 -0.33
N GLY A 162 -4.94 14.52 -1.62
CA GLY A 162 -3.59 14.26 -2.10
C GLY A 162 -2.58 15.30 -1.61
N ILE A 163 -2.90 16.60 -1.70
CA ILE A 163 -2.02 17.66 -1.19
C ILE A 163 -1.83 17.53 0.33
N LEU A 164 -2.91 17.29 1.09
CA LEU A 164 -2.86 17.12 2.54
C LEU A 164 -1.90 16.00 2.95
N PHE A 165 -2.07 14.80 2.39
CA PHE A 165 -1.18 13.67 2.73
C PHE A 165 0.24 13.86 2.19
N GLY A 166 0.40 14.52 1.04
CA GLY A 166 1.71 14.92 0.53
C GLY A 166 2.46 15.85 1.51
N MET A 167 1.76 16.81 2.10
CA MET A 167 2.33 17.70 3.11
C MET A 167 2.68 16.96 4.42
N ILE A 168 1.88 15.97 4.82
CA ILE A 168 2.20 15.10 5.96
C ILE A 168 3.48 14.29 5.68
N ILE A 169 3.62 13.71 4.49
CA ILE A 169 4.84 12.97 4.11
C ILE A 169 6.06 13.91 4.06
N ALA A 170 5.89 15.12 3.53
CA ALA A 170 6.94 16.13 3.50
C ALA A 170 7.38 16.55 4.91
N SER A 171 6.44 16.74 5.84
CA SER A 171 6.76 17.10 7.22
C SER A 171 7.47 15.97 7.97
N LEU A 172 7.09 14.71 7.73
CA LEU A 172 7.80 13.54 8.26
C LEU A 172 9.22 13.42 7.70
N THR A 173 9.39 13.68 6.40
CA THR A 173 10.70 13.69 5.73
C THR A 173 11.59 14.77 6.33
N PHE A 174 11.04 15.97 6.53
CA PHE A 174 11.73 17.07 7.21
C PHE A 174 12.12 16.70 8.65
N GLY A 175 11.20 16.13 9.42
CA GLY A 175 11.46 15.68 10.79
C GLY A 175 12.56 14.62 10.87
N TYR A 176 12.63 13.72 9.90
CA TYR A 176 13.68 12.71 9.82
C TYR A 176 15.06 13.32 9.55
N PHE A 177 15.18 14.18 8.54
CA PHE A 177 16.49 14.71 8.15
C PHE A 177 17.00 15.84 9.03
N LEU A 178 16.12 16.62 9.66
CA LEU A 178 16.50 17.84 10.37
C LEU A 178 16.24 17.80 11.87
N LEU A 179 15.29 16.99 12.35
CA LEU A 179 14.92 16.93 13.76
C LEU A 179 15.33 15.62 14.44
N GLY A 180 15.97 14.69 13.71
CA GLY A 180 16.44 13.42 14.26
C GLY A 180 15.33 12.45 14.64
N LEU A 181 14.20 12.46 13.92
CA LEU A 181 13.12 11.49 14.12
C LEU A 181 13.64 10.05 13.94
N ASP A 182 13.20 9.13 14.79
CA ASP A 182 13.58 7.73 14.70
C ASP A 182 13.24 7.13 13.31
N ALA A 183 14.19 6.41 12.72
CA ALA A 183 14.07 5.88 11.37
C ALA A 183 12.92 4.89 11.20
N VAL A 184 12.61 4.10 12.24
CA VAL A 184 11.52 3.10 12.19
C VAL A 184 10.17 3.80 12.26
N ILE A 185 10.02 4.79 13.14
CA ILE A 185 8.80 5.59 13.25
C ILE A 185 8.59 6.40 11.96
N ALA A 186 9.62 7.09 11.46
CA ALA A 186 9.56 7.86 10.23
C ALA A 186 9.15 6.98 9.05
N PHE A 187 9.74 5.78 8.94
CA PHE A 187 9.39 4.81 7.91
C PHE A 187 7.93 4.41 7.99
N TRP A 188 7.42 3.95 9.15
CA TRP A 188 6.04 3.47 9.25
C TRP A 188 5.02 4.57 9.02
N LEU A 189 5.25 5.78 9.55
CA LEU A 189 4.34 6.90 9.32
C LEU A 189 4.31 7.31 7.84
N ALA A 190 5.49 7.46 7.21
CA ALA A 190 5.54 7.73 5.78
C ALA A 190 4.92 6.57 4.98
N TYR A 191 5.11 5.33 5.43
CA TYR A 191 4.54 4.16 4.80
C TYR A 191 3.01 4.15 4.89
N ILE A 192 2.44 4.59 6.00
CA ILE A 192 1.00 4.70 6.19
C ILE A 192 0.42 5.80 5.32
N PHE A 193 0.97 7.01 5.37
CA PHE A 193 0.41 8.16 4.66
C PHE A 193 0.64 8.16 3.15
N THR A 194 1.62 7.41 2.66
CA THR A 194 1.80 7.21 1.21
C THR A 194 0.64 6.44 0.57
N ARG A 195 -0.12 5.67 1.36
CA ARG A 195 -1.31 4.96 0.86
C ARG A 195 -2.45 5.91 0.49
N PRO A 196 -3.05 6.67 1.42
CA PRO A 196 -4.13 7.59 1.08
C PRO A 196 -3.67 8.64 0.07
N PHE A 197 -2.40 9.08 0.13
CA PHE A 197 -1.82 9.95 -0.88
C PHE A 197 -1.92 9.39 -2.30
N GLY A 198 -1.49 8.15 -2.51
CA GLY A 198 -1.51 7.54 -3.84
C GLY A 198 -2.91 7.10 -4.28
N ALA A 199 -3.79 6.68 -3.35
CA ALA A 199 -5.20 6.38 -3.67
C ALA A 199 -5.90 7.65 -4.19
N SER A 200 -5.82 8.76 -3.44
CA SER A 200 -6.41 10.04 -3.87
C SER A 200 -5.83 10.55 -5.19
N PHE A 201 -4.55 10.29 -5.48
CA PHE A 201 -3.98 10.66 -6.78
C PHE A 201 -4.47 9.73 -7.91
N GLY A 202 -4.69 8.45 -7.61
CA GLY A 202 -5.30 7.48 -8.51
C GLY A 202 -6.70 7.89 -8.90
N ASP A 203 -7.54 8.21 -7.91
CA ASP A 203 -8.92 8.67 -8.10
C ASP A 203 -8.96 10.00 -8.84
N PHE A 204 -8.08 10.93 -8.47
CA PHE A 204 -7.96 12.18 -9.19
C PHE A 204 -7.64 11.99 -10.68
N LEU A 205 -6.86 10.96 -11.05
CA LEU A 205 -6.58 10.67 -12.46
C LEU A 205 -7.72 9.91 -13.14
N SER A 206 -8.28 8.90 -12.46
CA SER A 206 -9.22 7.92 -13.04
C SER A 206 -10.66 8.41 -13.07
N GLN A 207 -11.14 9.02 -11.98
CA GLN A 207 -12.55 9.33 -11.77
C GLN A 207 -13.06 10.41 -12.73
N ALA A 208 -14.37 10.40 -12.97
CA ALA A 208 -15.00 11.38 -13.85
C ALA A 208 -14.90 12.80 -13.27
N LYS A 209 -14.89 13.80 -14.17
CA LYS A 209 -14.88 15.23 -13.79
C LYS A 209 -16.05 15.64 -12.89
N ALA A 210 -17.18 14.95 -12.98
CA ALA A 210 -18.33 15.17 -12.11
C ALA A 210 -18.05 14.84 -10.64
N TYR A 211 -17.12 13.93 -10.36
CA TYR A 211 -16.69 13.54 -9.02
C TYR A 211 -15.37 14.21 -8.59
N GLY A 212 -14.85 15.16 -9.38
CA GLY A 212 -13.61 15.88 -9.08
C GLY A 212 -12.32 15.23 -9.61
N GLY A 213 -12.43 14.19 -10.45
CA GLY A 213 -11.29 13.60 -11.16
C GLY A 213 -11.01 14.23 -12.54
N LEU A 214 -9.94 13.81 -13.19
CA LEU A 214 -9.51 14.30 -14.51
C LEU A 214 -10.19 13.56 -15.66
N GLY A 215 -10.74 12.36 -15.41
CA GLY A 215 -11.47 11.55 -16.37
C GLY A 215 -10.58 10.79 -17.35
N PHE A 216 -9.35 10.43 -16.99
CA PHE A 216 -8.52 9.56 -17.83
C PHE A 216 -9.03 8.11 -17.86
N GLY A 217 -9.91 7.76 -16.93
CA GLY A 217 -10.49 6.42 -16.81
C GLY A 217 -9.56 5.44 -16.09
N THR A 218 -10.18 4.43 -15.48
CA THR A 218 -9.50 3.39 -14.67
C THR A 218 -8.54 2.54 -15.51
N VAL A 219 -8.88 2.24 -16.76
CA VAL A 219 -8.08 1.39 -17.66
C VAL A 219 -6.75 2.04 -18.03
N ILE A 220 -6.80 3.25 -18.60
CA ILE A 220 -5.59 3.95 -19.09
C ILE A 220 -4.65 4.24 -17.91
N THR A 221 -5.22 4.72 -16.80
CA THR A 221 -4.46 5.01 -15.58
C THR A 221 -3.75 3.75 -15.07
N SER A 222 -4.49 2.64 -14.90
CA SER A 222 -3.91 1.37 -14.42
C SER A 222 -2.80 0.84 -15.32
N VAL A 223 -2.98 0.89 -16.65
CA VAL A 223 -1.97 0.39 -17.61
C VAL A 223 -0.69 1.22 -17.54
N ILE A 224 -0.79 2.55 -17.47
CA ILE A 224 0.39 3.43 -17.38
C ILE A 224 1.20 3.11 -16.11
N PHE A 225 0.54 3.01 -14.96
CA PHE A 225 1.24 2.69 -13.71
C PHE A 225 1.79 1.26 -13.72
N LEU A 226 1.06 0.29 -14.26
CA LEU A 226 1.54 -1.09 -14.36
C LEU A 226 2.81 -1.20 -15.23
N VAL A 227 2.84 -0.53 -16.39
CA VAL A 227 4.02 -0.50 -17.25
C VAL A 227 5.20 0.14 -16.53
N ALA A 228 4.97 1.24 -15.81
CA ALA A 228 6.02 1.90 -15.03
C ALA A 228 6.56 1.00 -13.89
N ILE A 229 5.67 0.31 -13.17
CA ILE A 229 6.06 -0.68 -12.14
C ILE A 229 6.91 -1.78 -12.77
N ILE A 230 6.46 -2.38 -13.87
CA ILE A 230 7.21 -3.45 -14.56
C ILE A 230 8.60 -2.95 -14.98
N ALA A 231 8.71 -1.75 -15.55
CA ALA A 231 9.99 -1.17 -15.94
C ALA A 231 10.94 -0.99 -14.75
N ILE A 232 10.44 -0.50 -13.61
CA ILE A 232 11.25 -0.34 -12.39
C ILE A 232 11.64 -1.70 -11.81
N VAL A 233 10.73 -2.68 -11.78
CA VAL A 233 11.04 -4.05 -11.32
C VAL A 233 12.12 -4.70 -12.17
N ILE A 234 12.03 -4.57 -13.50
CA ILE A 234 13.06 -5.06 -14.43
C ILE A 234 14.40 -4.37 -14.12
N PHE A 235 14.39 -3.04 -14.01
CA PHE A 235 15.59 -2.27 -13.67
C PHE A 235 16.22 -2.72 -12.34
N MET A 236 15.43 -2.88 -11.27
CA MET A 236 15.91 -3.35 -9.97
C MET A 236 16.45 -4.79 -10.04
N THR A 237 15.80 -5.65 -10.82
CA THR A 237 16.21 -7.06 -11.00
C THR A 237 17.55 -7.15 -11.74
N LEU A 238 17.73 -6.36 -12.81
CA LEU A 238 18.96 -6.33 -13.61
C LEU A 238 20.12 -5.67 -12.85
N THR A 239 19.86 -4.57 -12.14
CA THR A 239 20.91 -3.82 -11.42
C THR A 239 21.21 -4.37 -10.03
N SER A 240 20.47 -5.38 -9.56
CA SER A 240 20.58 -5.92 -8.19
C SER A 240 20.33 -4.89 -7.08
N ARG A 241 19.81 -3.69 -7.41
CA ARG A 241 19.51 -2.63 -6.45
C ARG A 241 18.42 -3.08 -5.47
N GLY A 242 18.57 -2.68 -4.21
CA GLY A 242 17.62 -3.00 -3.15
C GLY A 242 17.91 -4.29 -2.38
N ARG A 243 18.88 -5.11 -2.81
CA ARG A 243 19.37 -6.25 -2.03
C ARG A 243 20.27 -5.77 -0.89
N GLU A 244 19.86 -6.07 0.34
CA GLU A 244 20.69 -5.87 1.52
C GLU A 244 21.68 -7.04 1.64
N GLU A 245 22.91 -6.85 1.16
CA GLU A 245 24.00 -7.75 1.53
C GLU A 245 24.40 -7.45 2.97
N ILE A 246 23.88 -8.24 3.91
CA ILE A 246 24.39 -8.24 5.27
C ILE A 246 25.82 -8.76 5.19
N ARG A 247 26.80 -7.84 5.20
CA ARG A 247 28.21 -8.18 5.42
C ARG A 247 28.30 -8.87 6.77
N ALA A 248 28.80 -10.10 6.75
CA ALA A 248 29.11 -10.89 7.94
C ALA A 248 30.20 -10.20 8.78
#